data_AF-A0A4W5MY47-F1
#
_entry.id   AF-A0A4W5MY47-F1
#
_cell.length_a   1.000
_cell.length_b   1.000
_cell.length_c   1.000
_cell.angle_alpha   90.00
_cell.angle_beta   90.00
_cell.angle_gamma   90.00
#
_symmetry.space_group_name_H-M   'P 1'
#
loop_
_entity.id
_entity.type
_entity.pdbx_description
1 polymer ?
#
loop_
_entity_poly.entity_id
_entity_poly.type
_entity_poly.pdbx_seq_one_letter_code
_entity_poly.pdbx_strand_id
1 'polypeptide(L)'
;MAFSTRQSDNRSNKSLFSPSLRPAPEKTDEYLLARFQGDGVRYKAKLIGIDYVPEARGDKMSQDSMMKLKGMAIASRSQGKHKQRIWVNISMSGIKIIDEKTGVRTTV
;
A
#
# COMPACT_ATOMS: atom_id res chain seq x y z
N MET A 1 -9.44 28.88 38.15
CA MET A 1 -10.06 27.62 38.61
C MET A 1 -11.07 27.21 37.54
N ALA A 2 -10.81 26.20 36.69
CA ALA A 2 -10.98 24.76 36.98
C ALA A 2 -12.47 24.42 37.19
N PHE A 3 -13.17 23.54 36.48
CA PHE A 3 -12.97 22.62 35.35
C PHE A 3 -14.36 22.46 34.70
N SER A 4 -14.46 22.37 33.37
CA SER A 4 -15.69 21.91 32.70
C SER A 4 -15.38 20.63 31.92
N THR A 5 -16.01 19.55 32.35
CA THR A 5 -15.90 18.18 31.86
C THR A 5 -16.39 18.09 30.42
N ARG A 6 -15.48 17.91 29.45
CA ARG A 6 -15.85 17.51 28.09
C ARG A 6 -16.10 16.01 28.06
N GLN A 7 -17.37 15.65 27.91
CA GLN A 7 -17.83 14.29 27.63
C GLN A 7 -17.15 13.72 26.38
N SER A 8 -16.76 12.45 26.49
CA SER A 8 -16.24 11.60 25.42
C SER A 8 -17.31 11.37 24.34
N ASP A 9 -17.15 11.98 23.17
CA ASP A 9 -17.92 11.63 21.97
C ASP A 9 -17.41 10.29 21.41
N ASN A 10 -17.96 9.20 21.94
CA ASN A 10 -17.86 7.86 21.36
C ASN A 10 -18.90 7.75 20.23
N ARG A 11 -18.57 8.26 19.04
CA ARG A 11 -19.43 8.12 17.85
C ARG A 11 -18.89 7.07 16.89
N SER A 12 -19.48 5.88 17.05
CA SER A 12 -19.83 4.91 16.02
C SER A 12 -18.87 4.77 14.83
N ASN A 13 -18.09 3.68 14.85
CA ASN A 13 -17.56 3.04 13.65
C ASN A 13 -18.71 2.75 12.68
N LYS A 14 -19.00 3.68 11.76
CA LYS A 14 -19.87 3.43 10.61
C LYS A 14 -19.04 2.77 9.53
N SER A 15 -18.92 1.44 9.60
CA SER A 15 -18.46 0.63 8.47
C SER A 15 -19.57 0.61 7.41
N LEU A 16 -19.50 1.54 6.47
CA LEU A 16 -20.33 1.54 5.26
C LEU A 16 -19.45 1.09 4.11
N PHE A 17 -19.53 -0.18 3.70
CA PHE A 17 -19.39 -0.68 2.31
C PHE A 17 -19.61 -2.22 2.29
N SER A 18 -20.74 -2.64 1.71
CA SER A 18 -21.07 -3.99 1.18
C SER A 18 -20.34 -4.22 -0.17
N PRO A 19 -20.32 -5.40 -0.86
CA PRO A 19 -21.17 -6.61 -0.74
C PRO A 19 -20.41 -7.97 -0.74
N SER A 20 -21.10 -9.03 -0.31
CA SER A 20 -20.80 -10.46 -0.52
C SER A 20 -19.36 -10.84 -0.90
N LEU A 21 -18.53 -11.08 0.12
CA LEU A 21 -17.35 -11.93 -0.02
C LEU A 21 -17.83 -13.31 -0.46
N ARG A 22 -17.85 -13.56 -1.77
CA ARG A 22 -17.74 -14.93 -2.28
C ARG A 22 -16.56 -15.55 -1.50
N PRO A 23 -16.72 -16.73 -0.88
CA PRO A 23 -15.61 -17.38 -0.19
C PRO A 23 -14.44 -17.38 -1.18
N ALA A 24 -13.34 -16.75 -0.77
CA ALA A 24 -12.17 -16.71 -1.62
C ALA A 24 -11.86 -18.16 -2.01
N PRO A 25 -11.58 -18.45 -3.29
CA PRO A 25 -11.21 -19.79 -3.69
C PRO A 25 -10.09 -20.27 -2.76
N GLU A 26 -10.22 -21.51 -2.30
CA GLU A 26 -9.28 -22.10 -1.36
C GLU A 26 -7.87 -21.89 -1.88
N LYS A 27 -7.00 -21.30 -1.05
CA LYS A 27 -5.64 -20.93 -1.44
C LYS A 27 -4.73 -22.16 -1.35
N THR A 28 -5.08 -23.20 -2.09
CA THR A 28 -4.25 -24.39 -2.24
C THR A 28 -2.94 -24.04 -2.94
N ASP A 29 -1.89 -24.82 -2.71
CA ASP A 29 -0.58 -24.57 -3.31
C ASP A 29 -0.65 -24.58 -4.85
N GLU A 30 -1.43 -25.50 -5.43
CA GLU A 30 -1.69 -25.58 -6.87
C GLU A 30 -2.29 -24.29 -7.43
N TYR A 31 -3.24 -23.69 -6.72
CA TYR A 31 -3.82 -22.40 -7.10
C TYR A 31 -2.79 -21.27 -7.02
N LEU A 32 -1.96 -21.25 -5.98
CA LEU A 32 -0.93 -20.22 -5.80
C LEU A 32 0.16 -20.33 -6.87
N LEU A 33 0.59 -21.55 -7.19
CA LEU A 33 1.50 -21.84 -8.31
C LEU A 33 0.92 -21.33 -9.62
N ALA A 34 -0.29 -21.73 -9.98
CA ALA A 34 -0.93 -21.27 -11.21
C ALA A 34 -1.09 -19.74 -11.27
N ARG A 35 -1.33 -19.09 -10.13
CA ARG A 35 -1.53 -17.64 -10.03
C ARG A 35 -0.23 -16.83 -10.16
N PHE A 36 0.87 -17.32 -9.58
CA PHE A 36 2.11 -16.56 -9.45
C PHE A 36 3.25 -17.05 -10.35
N GLN A 37 3.07 -18.19 -11.03
CA GLN A 37 4.01 -18.68 -12.04
C GLN A 37 4.06 -17.76 -13.27
N GLY A 38 5.23 -17.69 -13.90
CA GLY A 38 5.46 -16.85 -15.08
C GLY A 38 5.28 -15.36 -14.79
N ASP A 39 4.34 -14.73 -15.49
CA ASP A 39 4.08 -13.29 -15.41
C ASP A 39 3.39 -12.86 -14.12
N GLY A 40 2.80 -13.79 -13.36
CA GLY A 40 2.12 -13.52 -12.10
C GLY A 40 0.93 -12.57 -12.22
N VAL A 41 0.73 -11.72 -11.21
CA VAL A 41 -0.43 -10.81 -11.12
C VAL A 41 0.01 -9.36 -11.06
N ARG A 42 -0.62 -8.51 -11.87
CA ARG A 42 -0.35 -7.08 -11.95
C ARG A 42 -1.47 -6.24 -11.34
N TYR A 43 -1.09 -5.26 -10.53
CA TYR A 43 -2.02 -4.34 -9.85
C TYR A 43 -1.70 -2.89 -10.22
N LYS A 44 -2.71 -2.10 -10.60
CA LYS A 44 -2.55 -0.65 -10.79
C LYS A 44 -2.39 0.02 -9.42
N ALA A 45 -1.33 0.81 -9.28
CA ALA A 45 -1.01 1.50 -8.03
C ALA A 45 -0.36 2.86 -8.29
N LYS A 46 -0.04 3.58 -7.20
CA LYS A 46 0.72 4.83 -7.23
C LYS A 46 1.90 4.75 -6.29
N LEU A 47 3.09 5.09 -6.76
CA LEU A 47 4.30 5.12 -5.94
C LEU A 47 4.28 6.34 -5.00
N ILE A 48 4.37 6.11 -3.69
CA ILE A 48 4.44 7.19 -2.70
C ILE A 48 5.86 7.75 -2.62
N GLY A 49 6.85 6.86 -2.52
CA GLY A 49 8.28 7.14 -2.47
C GLY A 49 9.05 5.90 -2.01
N ILE A 50 10.38 6.03 -1.93
CA ILE A 50 11.30 4.99 -1.45
C ILE A 50 12.07 5.62 -0.29
N ASP A 51 12.25 4.86 0.78
CA ASP A 51 12.96 5.30 1.97
C ASP A 51 13.95 4.23 2.41
N TYR A 52 15.09 4.66 2.91
CA TYR A 52 16.10 3.76 3.46
C TYR A 52 15.80 3.55 4.95
N VAL A 53 15.71 2.28 5.35
CA VAL A 53 15.39 1.89 6.71
C VAL A 53 16.56 1.15 7.37
N PRO A 54 16.76 1.29 8.69
CA PRO A 54 17.93 0.74 9.38
C PRO A 54 17.84 -0.77 9.62
N GLU A 55 16.63 -1.31 9.75
CA GLU A 55 16.40 -2.74 10.01
C GLU A 55 15.61 -3.40 8.87
N ALA A 56 15.70 -4.72 8.76
CA ALA A 56 14.96 -5.47 7.74
C ALA A 56 13.48 -5.69 8.08
N ARG A 57 13.09 -5.54 9.35
CA ARG A 57 11.73 -5.78 9.84
C ARG A 57 11.39 -4.90 11.03
N GLY A 58 10.12 -4.55 11.20
CA GLY A 58 9.63 -3.81 12.35
C GLY A 58 8.41 -2.95 12.01
N ASP A 59 7.31 -3.14 12.73
CA ASP A 59 6.04 -2.43 12.45
C ASP A 59 6.18 -0.93 12.69
N LYS A 60 6.79 -0.55 13.82
CA LYS A 60 7.05 0.85 14.17
C LYS A 60 7.91 1.54 13.11
N MET A 61 9.01 0.90 12.71
CA MET A 61 9.90 1.41 11.66
C MET A 61 9.17 1.59 10.32
N SER A 62 8.36 0.60 9.92
CA SER A 62 7.58 0.64 8.68
C SER A 62 6.54 1.76 8.72
N GLN A 63 5.91 1.96 9.88
CA GLN A 63 4.96 3.05 10.11
C GLN A 63 5.64 4.42 10.05
N ASP A 64 6.78 4.60 10.71
CA ASP A 64 7.54 5.85 10.74
C ASP A 64 8.00 6.24 9.31
N SER A 65 8.52 5.27 8.56
CA SER A 65 8.89 5.47 7.15
C SER A 65 7.69 5.83 6.27
N MET A 66 6.57 5.12 6.44
CA MET A 66 5.32 5.42 5.72
C MET A 66 4.79 6.83 6.04
N MET A 67 4.85 7.27 7.30
CA MET A 67 4.44 8.62 7.71
C MET A 67 5.34 9.68 7.09
N LYS A 68 6.67 9.48 7.12
CA LYS A 68 7.66 10.36 6.48
C LYS A 68 7.37 10.51 4.98
N LEU A 69 7.23 9.40 4.26
CA LEU A 69 6.95 9.39 2.82
C LEU A 69 5.61 10.05 2.46
N LYS A 70 4.58 9.85 3.29
CA LYS A 70 3.29 10.54 3.12
C LYS A 70 3.43 12.05 3.34
N GLY A 71 4.17 12.49 4.35
CA GLY A 71 4.47 13.91 4.60
C GLY A 71 5.17 14.57 3.42
N MET A 72 6.24 13.94 2.91
CA MET A 72 6.96 14.40 1.71
C MET A 72 6.07 14.45 0.47
N ALA A 73 5.17 13.49 0.32
CA ALA A 73 4.24 13.48 -0.79
C ALA A 73 3.17 14.57 -0.70
N ILE A 74 2.73 14.96 0.50
CA ILE A 74 1.82 16.09 0.71
C ILE A 74 2.51 17.39 0.29
N ALA A 75 3.77 17.58 0.71
CA ALA A 75 4.59 18.73 0.30
C ALA A 75 4.85 18.74 -1.23
N SER A 76 5.11 17.58 -1.83
CA SER A 76 5.27 17.48 -3.29
C SER A 76 3.96 17.81 -4.03
N ARG A 77 2.82 17.42 -3.46
CA ARG A 77 1.50 17.73 -4.02
C ARG A 77 1.18 19.22 -4.00
N SER A 78 1.57 19.95 -2.95
CA SER A 78 1.38 21.41 -2.92
C SER A 78 2.25 22.12 -3.97
N GLN A 79 3.35 21.49 -4.41
CA GLN A 79 4.17 21.93 -5.55
C GLN A 79 3.63 21.45 -6.92
N GLY A 80 2.45 20.83 -6.96
CA GLY A 80 1.84 20.31 -8.19
C GLY A 80 2.43 18.99 -8.71
N LYS A 81 3.36 18.36 -7.98
CA LYS A 81 3.89 17.04 -8.36
C LYS A 81 2.92 15.93 -7.97
N HIS A 82 2.58 15.08 -8.93
CA HIS A 82 1.71 13.93 -8.72
C HIS A 82 2.53 12.64 -8.56
N LYS A 83 2.00 11.71 -7.73
CA LYS A 83 2.58 10.38 -7.57
C LYS A 83 2.65 9.66 -8.92
N GLN A 84 3.78 8.99 -9.17
CA GLN A 84 3.97 8.16 -10.36
C GLN A 84 2.94 7.02 -10.36
N ARG A 85 2.28 6.82 -11.50
CA ARG A 85 1.37 5.69 -11.69
C ARG A 85 2.19 4.48 -12.11
N ILE A 86 1.99 3.36 -11.42
CA ILE A 86 2.80 2.17 -11.59
C ILE A 86 1.91 0.92 -11.67
N TRP A 87 2.46 -0.14 -12.24
CA TRP A 87 1.98 -1.49 -12.06
C TRP A 87 2.89 -2.21 -11.07
N VAL A 88 2.30 -2.79 -10.03
CA VAL A 88 2.99 -3.71 -9.14
C VAL A 88 2.74 -5.11 -9.66
N ASN A 89 3.79 -5.77 -10.14
CA ASN A 89 3.74 -7.16 -10.56
C ASN A 89 4.25 -8.07 -9.43
N ILE A 90 3.44 -9.04 -9.03
CA ILE A 90 3.76 -10.05 -8.02
C ILE A 90 3.82 -11.40 -8.71
N SER A 91 4.99 -12.04 -8.68
CA SER A 91 5.25 -13.34 -9.31
C SER A 91 6.17 -14.18 -8.43
N MET A 92 6.44 -15.42 -8.83
CA MET A 92 7.46 -16.25 -8.17
C MET A 92 8.87 -15.63 -8.24
N SER A 93 9.12 -14.71 -9.18
CA SER A 93 10.37 -13.94 -9.23
C SER A 93 10.43 -12.75 -8.26
N GLY A 94 9.40 -12.56 -7.43
CA GLY A 94 9.29 -11.46 -6.48
C GLY A 94 8.42 -10.30 -6.97
N ILE A 95 8.74 -9.10 -6.49
CA ILE A 95 7.97 -7.87 -6.73
C ILE A 95 8.69 -7.00 -7.76
N LYS A 96 7.98 -6.63 -8.82
CA LYS A 96 8.47 -5.70 -9.84
C LYS A 96 7.57 -4.47 -9.89
N ILE A 97 8.18 -3.30 -9.82
CA ILE A 97 7.53 -2.01 -10.02
C ILE A 97 7.74 -1.62 -11.48
N ILE A 98 6.65 -1.42 -12.21
CA ILE A 98 6.69 -1.05 -13.63
C ILE A 98 6.02 0.31 -13.79
N ASP A 99 6.71 1.29 -14.38
CA ASP A 99 6.09 2.57 -14.70
C ASP A 99 4.99 2.39 -15.76
N GLU A 100 3.80 2.94 -15.50
CA GLU A 100 2.68 2.87 -16.44
C GLU A 100 2.95 3.64 -17.74
N LYS A 101 3.76 4.70 -17.71
CA LYS A 101 4.04 5.52 -18.91
C LYS A 101 5.20 4.99 -19.73
N THR A 102 6.32 4.71 -19.07
CA THR A 102 7.58 4.37 -19.75
C THR A 102 7.78 2.87 -19.90
N GLY A 103 7.07 2.04 -19.12
CA GLY A 103 7.27 0.59 -19.10
C GLY A 103 8.57 0.13 -18.43
N VAL A 104 9.37 1.06 -17.88
CA VAL A 104 10.61 0.76 -17.15
C VAL A 104 10.29 -0.10 -15.93
N ARG A 105 11.08 -1.16 -15.72
CA ARG A 105 10.87 -2.17 -14.68
C ARG A 105 11.99 -2.08 -13.64
N THR A 106 11.62 -1.89 -12.38
CA THR A 106 12.53 -1.92 -11.23
C THR A 106 12.11 -3.07 -10.34
N THR A 107 13.02 -4.02 -10.09
CA THR A 107 12.82 -5.09 -9.11
C THR A 107 13.21 -4.57 -7.73
N VAL A 108 12.43 -4.91 -6.71
CA VAL A 108 12.67 -4.56 -5.29
C VAL A 108 13.09 -5.79 -4.52
#